data_AF-A0A350H950-F1
#
_entry.id   AF-A0A350H950-F1
#
_cell.length_a   1.000
_cell.length_b   1.000
_cell.length_c   1.000
_cell.angle_alpha   90.00
_cell.angle_beta   90.00
_cell.angle_gamma   90.00
#
_symmetry.space_group_name_H-M   'P 1'
#
loop_
_entity.id
_entity.type
_entity.pdbx_description
1 polymer ?
#
loop_
_entity_poly.entity_id
_entity_poly.type
_entity_poly.pdbx_seq_one_letter_code
_entity_poly.pdbx_strand_id
1 'polypeptide(L)'
;MNKDLKEFLKSFNAQKVEYMIVGGIAVAYYGYPRYTGDIDVWVKKSRENANKIISAINNFGYAGLDLSIEELIKDNMVFQLGVEPNRIDMITDVDGLTYDEAEKNKKEVLIEDVETYMISLADLKKNKKASGRHKDLEDIENLP
;
A
#
# COMPACT_ATOMS: atom_id res chain seq x y z
N MET A 1 -5.16 10.89 -9.28
CA MET A 1 -5.49 9.49 -8.99
C MET A 1 -6.79 9.14 -9.73
N ASN A 2 -6.94 7.92 -10.27
CA ASN A 2 -8.19 7.56 -10.96
C ASN A 2 -9.34 7.32 -9.96
N LYS A 3 -10.58 7.24 -10.45
CA LYS A 3 -11.78 7.02 -9.64
C LYS A 3 -11.75 5.69 -8.88
N ASP A 4 -11.34 4.61 -9.53
CA ASP A 4 -11.36 3.25 -8.95
C ASP A 4 -10.40 3.13 -7.77
N LEU A 5 -9.19 3.69 -7.88
CA LEU A 5 -8.22 3.73 -6.78
C LEU A 5 -8.76 4.53 -5.59
N LYS A 6 -9.49 5.63 -5.84
CA LYS A 6 -10.16 6.40 -4.78
C LYS A 6 -11.26 5.60 -4.10
N GLU A 7 -12.08 4.89 -4.86
CA GLU A 7 -13.14 4.04 -4.32
C GLU A 7 -12.59 2.85 -3.53
N PHE A 8 -11.46 2.27 -3.97
CA PHE A 8 -10.74 1.24 -3.23
C PHE A 8 -10.28 1.75 -1.85
N LEU A 9 -9.57 2.89 -1.82
CA LEU A 9 -9.10 3.48 -0.56
C LEU A 9 -10.27 3.88 0.36
N LYS A 10 -11.36 4.43 -0.20
CA LYS A 10 -12.60 4.72 0.54
C LYS A 10 -13.21 3.45 1.14
N SER A 11 -13.20 2.32 0.40
CA SER A 11 -13.68 1.03 0.91
C SER A 11 -12.82 0.52 2.07
N PHE A 12 -11.50 0.62 1.95
CA PHE A 12 -10.56 0.27 3.02
C PHE A 12 -10.79 1.12 4.28
N ASN A 13 -10.96 2.42 4.11
CA ASN A 13 -11.24 3.35 5.21
C ASN A 13 -12.58 3.04 5.89
N ALA A 14 -13.63 2.77 5.11
CA ALA A 14 -14.96 2.45 5.64
C ALA A 14 -14.94 1.18 6.51
N GLN A 15 -14.10 0.20 6.17
CA GLN A 15 -13.90 -1.02 6.95
C GLN A 15 -12.80 -0.89 8.03
N LYS A 16 -12.18 0.29 8.16
CA LYS A 16 -11.07 0.56 9.09
C LYS A 16 -9.92 -0.44 8.92
N VAL A 17 -9.59 -0.77 7.68
CA VAL A 17 -8.44 -1.61 7.35
C VAL A 17 -7.17 -0.91 7.86
N GLU A 18 -6.30 -1.68 8.50
CA GLU A 18 -4.95 -1.25 8.87
C GLU A 18 -4.04 -1.46 7.64
N TYR A 19 -3.76 -0.36 6.94
CA TYR A 19 -2.86 -0.33 5.79
C TYR A 19 -2.09 0.99 5.73
N MET A 20 -1.08 1.04 4.85
CA MET A 20 -0.45 2.27 4.39
C MET A 20 0.00 2.17 2.93
N ILE A 21 -0.05 3.28 2.20
CA ILE A 21 0.47 3.39 0.84
C ILE A 21 1.99 3.42 0.88
N VAL A 22 2.61 2.62 0.02
CA VAL A 22 4.07 2.54 -0.17
C VAL A 22 4.43 2.70 -1.66
N GLY A 23 5.64 2.32 -2.05
CA GLY A 23 6.00 2.16 -3.46
C GLY A 23 6.05 3.46 -4.26
N GLY A 24 5.71 3.39 -5.54
CA GLY A 24 5.89 4.49 -6.49
C GLY A 24 5.08 5.74 -6.16
N ILE A 25 3.85 5.57 -5.67
CA ILE A 25 2.98 6.68 -5.25
C ILE A 25 3.59 7.44 -4.07
N ALA A 26 4.18 6.73 -3.10
CA ALA A 26 4.85 7.37 -1.97
C ALA A 26 6.07 8.21 -2.41
N VAL A 27 6.82 7.74 -3.41
CA VAL A 27 7.94 8.49 -4.02
C VAL A 27 7.46 9.78 -4.66
N ALA A 28 6.41 9.69 -5.48
CA ALA A 28 5.80 10.85 -6.13
C ALA A 28 5.31 11.88 -5.11
N TYR A 29 4.68 11.42 -4.03
CA TYR A 29 4.18 12.29 -2.96
C TYR A 29 5.30 13.08 -2.27
N TYR A 30 6.43 12.45 -1.97
CA TYR A 30 7.54 13.10 -1.27
C TYR A 30 8.43 13.99 -2.16
N GLY A 31 8.10 14.13 -3.45
CA GLY A 31 8.69 15.16 -4.30
C GLY A 31 9.57 14.66 -5.44
N TYR A 32 9.65 13.35 -5.69
CA TYR A 32 10.30 12.82 -6.89
C TYR A 32 9.26 12.26 -7.88
N PRO A 33 8.98 12.95 -9.02
CA PRO A 33 8.01 12.49 -9.99
C PRO A 33 8.24 11.05 -10.43
N ARG A 34 7.27 10.17 -10.14
CA ARG A 34 7.36 8.74 -10.42
C ARG A 34 6.17 8.28 -11.24
N TYR A 35 6.41 7.90 -12.48
CA TYR A 35 5.38 7.25 -13.27
C TYR A 35 5.22 5.79 -12.81
N THR A 36 4.01 5.45 -12.39
CA THR A 36 3.64 4.14 -11.83
C THR A 36 2.23 3.82 -12.30
N GLY A 37 2.00 2.57 -12.72
CA GLY A 37 0.72 2.10 -13.24
C GLY A 37 -0.16 1.43 -12.18
N ASP A 38 0.27 1.56 -10.93
CA ASP A 38 -0.16 0.77 -9.80
C ASP A 38 -0.11 1.58 -8.50
N ILE A 39 -0.89 1.14 -7.52
CA ILE A 39 -0.78 1.55 -6.13
C ILE A 39 -0.39 0.34 -5.29
N ASP A 40 0.69 0.49 -4.52
CA ASP A 40 1.11 -0.49 -3.53
C ASP A 40 0.51 -0.13 -2.17
N VAL A 41 -0.28 -1.03 -1.57
CA VAL A 41 -0.77 -0.91 -0.20
C VAL A 41 -0.19 -2.02 0.67
N TRP A 42 0.56 -1.62 1.69
CA TRP A 42 1.07 -2.54 2.69
C TRP A 42 0.01 -2.74 3.77
N VAL A 43 -0.46 -3.98 3.93
CA VAL A 43 -1.50 -4.34 4.89
C VAL A 43 -0.93 -5.01 6.14
N LYS A 44 -1.50 -4.71 7.31
CA LYS A 44 -1.09 -5.36 8.56
C LYS A 44 -1.53 -6.82 8.56
N LYS A 45 -0.58 -7.72 8.85
CA LYS A 45 -0.86 -9.15 9.05
C LYS A 45 -1.55 -9.38 10.40
N SER A 46 -2.87 -9.53 10.38
CA SER A 46 -3.64 -10.04 11.52
C SER A 46 -4.93 -10.68 11.01
N ARG A 47 -5.47 -11.65 11.74
CA ARG A 47 -6.76 -12.26 11.35
C ARG A 47 -7.89 -11.22 11.37
N GLU A 48 -7.85 -10.28 12.32
CA GLU A 48 -8.84 -9.19 12.39
C GLU A 48 -8.76 -8.31 11.13
N ASN A 49 -7.56 -7.87 10.76
CA ASN A 49 -7.37 -7.02 9.59
C ASN A 49 -7.67 -7.77 8.28
N ALA A 50 -7.30 -9.05 8.18
CA ALA A 50 -7.66 -9.91 7.05
C ALA A 50 -9.18 -9.96 6.81
N ASN A 51 -9.98 -10.07 7.88
CA ASN A 51 -11.44 -10.03 7.76
C ASN A 51 -11.94 -8.65 7.26
N LYS A 52 -11.35 -7.55 7.72
CA LYS A 52 -11.67 -6.20 7.25
C LYS A 52 -11.31 -6.02 5.77
N ILE A 53 -10.15 -6.54 5.34
CA ILE A 53 -9.70 -6.54 3.94
C ILE A 53 -10.71 -7.28 3.08
N ILE A 54 -11.04 -8.53 3.41
CA ILE A 54 -12.02 -9.34 2.65
C ILE A 54 -13.36 -8.60 2.53
N SER A 55 -13.83 -8.01 3.63
CA SER A 55 -15.06 -7.20 3.63
C SER A 55 -14.95 -5.97 2.73
N ALA A 56 -13.82 -5.27 2.73
CA ALA A 56 -13.57 -4.09 1.90
C ALA A 56 -13.48 -4.45 0.40
N ILE A 57 -12.83 -5.57 0.07
CA ILE A 57 -12.72 -6.09 -1.30
C ILE A 57 -14.10 -6.50 -1.84
N ASN A 58 -14.89 -7.19 -1.02
CA ASN A 58 -16.26 -7.57 -1.40
C ASN A 58 -17.13 -6.33 -1.66
N ASN A 59 -17.05 -5.31 -0.81
CA ASN A 59 -17.79 -4.05 -0.97
C ASN A 59 -17.32 -3.22 -2.16
N PHE A 60 -16.05 -3.32 -2.53
CA PHE A 60 -15.48 -2.63 -3.69
C PHE A 60 -15.93 -3.24 -5.03
N GLY A 61 -16.44 -4.47 -5.04
CA GLY A 61 -16.95 -5.14 -6.24
C GLY A 61 -16.18 -6.38 -6.67
N TYR A 62 -15.24 -6.84 -5.84
CA TYR A 62 -14.44 -8.06 -6.08
C TYR A 62 -14.94 -9.24 -5.24
N ALA A 63 -16.26 -9.35 -5.05
CA ALA A 63 -16.91 -10.35 -4.20
C ALA A 63 -16.73 -11.84 -4.62
N GLY A 64 -15.89 -12.11 -5.62
CA GLY A 64 -15.51 -13.44 -6.09
C GLY A 64 -14.00 -13.69 -6.11
N LEU A 65 -13.19 -12.78 -5.55
CA LEU A 65 -11.77 -13.07 -5.33
C LEU A 65 -11.66 -14.04 -4.15
N ASP A 66 -11.07 -15.22 -4.38
CA ASP A 66 -10.86 -16.22 -3.32
C ASP A 66 -9.66 -15.81 -2.45
N LEU A 67 -9.84 -14.74 -1.67
CA LEU A 67 -8.86 -14.30 -0.68
C LEU A 67 -9.05 -15.11 0.60
N SER A 68 -8.05 -15.91 0.94
CA SER A 68 -8.06 -16.59 2.24
C SER A 68 -7.41 -15.72 3.33
N ILE A 69 -7.96 -15.82 4.55
CA ILE A 69 -7.34 -15.21 5.73
C ILE A 69 -5.91 -15.73 5.92
N GLU A 70 -5.67 -17.00 5.64
CA GLU A 70 -4.36 -17.64 5.81
C GLU A 70 -3.30 -17.06 4.87
N GLU A 71 -3.67 -16.73 3.63
CA GLU A 71 -2.75 -16.06 2.72
C GLU A 71 -2.49 -14.60 3.14
N LEU A 72 -3.52 -13.87 3.58
CA LEU A 72 -3.37 -12.46 3.99
C LEU A 72 -2.50 -12.26 5.24
N ILE A 73 -2.28 -13.31 6.04
CA ILE A 73 -1.39 -13.29 7.21
C ILE A 73 -0.05 -13.97 6.96
N LYS A 74 0.17 -14.50 5.75
CA LYS A 74 1.42 -15.17 5.37
C LYS A 74 2.47 -14.14 4.96
N ASP A 75 3.73 -14.48 5.20
CA ASP A 75 4.85 -13.63 4.83
C ASP A 75 5.04 -13.54 3.31
N ASN A 76 5.43 -12.36 2.83
CA ASN A 76 5.84 -12.06 1.47
C ASN A 76 4.79 -12.39 0.39
N MET A 77 3.52 -12.12 0.69
CA MET A 77 2.43 -12.26 -0.26
C MET A 77 2.13 -10.95 -0.97
N VAL A 78 1.77 -11.05 -2.25
CA VAL A 78 1.28 -9.94 -3.09
C VAL A 78 -0.03 -10.37 -3.73
N PHE A 79 -1.08 -9.61 -3.50
CA PHE A 79 -2.40 -9.82 -4.10
C PHE A 79 -2.69 -8.69 -5.08
N GLN A 80 -2.70 -9.02 -6.36
CA GLN A 80 -2.95 -8.07 -7.42
C GLN A 80 -4.44 -7.98 -7.74
N LEU A 81 -4.96 -6.77 -7.83
CA LEU A 81 -6.29 -6.46 -8.34
C LEU A 81 -6.20 -5.58 -9.59
N GLY A 82 -6.88 -6.00 -10.65
CA GLY A 82 -6.90 -5.26 -11.91
C GLY A 82 -5.58 -5.30 -12.69
N VAL A 83 -5.38 -4.30 -13.54
CA VAL A 83 -4.24 -4.15 -14.46
C VAL A 83 -3.84 -2.67 -14.58
N GLU A 84 -2.64 -2.40 -15.07
CA GLU A 84 -2.18 -1.03 -15.31
C GLU A 84 -3.11 -0.28 -16.29
N PRO A 85 -3.31 1.04 -16.14
CA PRO A 85 -2.65 1.94 -15.17
C PRO A 85 -3.39 2.07 -13.81
N ASN A 86 -4.33 1.18 -13.50
CA ASN A 86 -5.12 1.21 -12.26
C ASN A 86 -4.94 -0.08 -11.44
N ARG A 87 -3.75 -0.71 -11.49
CA ARG A 87 -3.46 -1.91 -10.72
C ARG A 87 -3.39 -1.57 -9.23
N ILE A 88 -3.88 -2.46 -8.38
CA ILE A 88 -3.72 -2.36 -6.93
C ILE A 88 -2.97 -3.59 -6.47
N ASP A 89 -1.85 -3.39 -5.79
CA ASP A 89 -1.07 -4.46 -5.20
C ASP A 89 -1.17 -4.37 -3.67
N MET A 90 -1.86 -5.35 -3.07
CA MET A 90 -1.87 -5.51 -1.61
C MET A 90 -0.71 -6.40 -1.20
N ILE A 91 0.20 -5.88 -0.39
CA ILE A 91 1.41 -6.59 0.03
C ILE A 91 1.42 -6.78 1.54
N THR A 92 1.94 -7.91 2.00
CA THR A 92 1.98 -8.24 3.45
C THR A 92 3.28 -7.83 4.13
N ASP A 93 4.35 -7.67 3.35
CA ASP A 93 5.70 -7.39 3.82
C ASP A 93 6.41 -6.43 2.89
N VAL A 94 7.35 -5.68 3.47
CA VAL A 94 8.28 -4.82 2.75
C VAL A 94 9.68 -5.04 3.31
N ASP A 95 10.70 -4.86 2.47
CA ASP A 95 12.09 -5.04 2.92
C ASP A 95 12.48 -3.99 3.98
N GLY A 96 13.24 -4.42 4.99
CA GLY A 96 13.90 -3.55 5.96
C GLY A 96 13.03 -2.93 7.06
N LEU A 97 11.72 -3.24 7.10
CA LEU A 97 10.78 -2.69 8.08
C LEU A 97 9.74 -3.72 8.53
N THR A 98 9.29 -3.58 9.77
CA THR A 98 8.06 -4.24 10.23
C THR A 98 6.88 -3.28 10.18
N TYR A 99 5.67 -3.80 10.04
CA TYR A 99 4.46 -2.96 9.96
C TYR A 99 4.31 -2.11 11.23
N ASP A 100 4.56 -2.69 12.41
CA ASP A 100 4.45 -2.02 13.70
C ASP A 100 5.49 -0.89 13.89
N GLU A 101 6.67 -1.00 13.26
CA GLU A 101 7.65 0.09 13.22
C GLU A 101 7.14 1.24 12.36
N ALA A 102 6.72 0.95 11.12
CA ALA A 102 6.26 1.96 10.17
C ALA A 102 4.94 2.60 10.60
N GLU A 103 4.05 1.86 11.26
CA GLU A 103 2.76 2.35 11.73
C GLU A 103 2.90 3.51 12.72
N LYS A 104 3.94 3.51 13.54
CA LYS A 104 4.21 4.60 14.50
C LYS A 104 4.60 5.91 13.81
N ASN A 105 5.11 5.82 12.59
CA ASN A 105 5.66 6.96 11.83
C ASN A 105 4.80 7.35 10.62
N LYS A 106 3.78 6.55 10.28
CA LYS A 106 2.95 6.74 9.09
C LYS A 106 2.35 8.15 9.06
N LYS A 107 2.19 8.69 7.86
CA LYS A 107 1.62 10.01 7.62
C LYS A 107 0.17 9.87 7.22
N GLU A 108 -0.70 10.56 7.94
CA GLU A 108 -2.04 10.88 7.43
C GLU A 108 -1.88 11.87 6.28
N VAL A 109 -2.47 11.55 5.13
CA VAL A 109 -2.39 12.34 3.92
C VAL A 109 -3.78 12.45 3.29
N LEU A 110 -4.04 13.60 2.68
CA LEU A 110 -5.23 13.82 1.86
C LEU A 110 -4.81 13.78 0.40
N ILE A 111 -5.11 12.68 -0.30
CA ILE A 111 -4.87 12.55 -1.74
C ILE A 111 -6.18 12.90 -2.45
N GLU A 112 -6.23 14.09 -3.04
CA GLU A 112 -7.45 14.70 -3.59
C GLU A 112 -8.56 14.80 -2.51
N ASP A 113 -9.57 13.93 -2.55
CA ASP A 113 -10.71 13.89 -1.63
C ASP A 113 -10.72 12.65 -0.72
N VAL A 114 -9.58 11.95 -0.60
CA VAL A 114 -9.45 10.71 0.18
C VAL A 114 -8.39 10.85 1.25
N GLU A 115 -8.82 10.83 2.52
CA GLU A 115 -7.92 10.67 3.67
C GLU A 115 -7.35 9.24 3.66
N THR A 116 -6.04 9.10 3.78
CA THR A 116 -5.37 7.80 3.76
C THR A 116 -4.05 7.87 4.54
N TYR A 117 -3.34 6.74 4.64
CA TYR A 117 -2.07 6.65 5.34
C TYR A 117 -0.96 6.34 4.35
N MET A 118 0.18 6.99 4.52
CA MET A 118 1.38 6.79 3.71
C MET A 118 2.57 6.45 4.60
N ILE A 119 3.46 5.58 4.13
CA ILE A 119 4.76 5.35 4.78
C ILE A 119 5.51 6.67 4.96
N SER A 120 6.22 6.83 6.09
CA SER A 120 7.04 8.02 6.33
C SER A 120 8.18 8.13 5.31
N LEU A 121 8.67 9.34 5.02
CA LEU A 121 9.81 9.52 4.11
C LEU A 121 11.07 8.77 4.59
N ALA A 122 11.34 8.80 5.89
CA ALA A 122 12.48 8.11 6.49
C ALA A 122 12.35 6.59 6.32
N ASP A 123 11.16 6.04 6.55
CA ASP A 123 10.88 4.62 6.40
C ASP A 123 10.87 4.21 4.92
N LEU A 124 10.37 5.06 4.01
CA LEU A 124 10.46 4.83 2.56
C LEU A 124 11.92 4.70 2.10
N LYS A 125 12.80 5.61 2.54
CA LYS A 125 14.24 5.53 2.24
C LYS A 125 14.87 4.27 2.83
N LYS A 126 14.49 3.87 4.05
CA LYS A 126 14.96 2.63 4.68
C LYS A 126 14.52 1.41 3.88
N ASN A 127 13.24 1.34 3.48
CA ASN A 127 12.69 0.27 2.68
C ASN A 127 13.41 0.14 1.34
N LYS A 128 13.53 1.22 0.58
CA LYS A 128 14.21 1.24 -0.71
C LYS A 128 15.68 0.84 -0.65
N LYS A 129 16.35 1.21 0.44
CA LYS A 129 17.75 0.84 0.66
C LYS A 129 17.87 -0.65 0.92
N ALA A 130 16.91 -1.24 1.63
CA ALA A 130 16.87 -2.66 1.93
C ALA A 130 16.50 -3.52 0.71
N SER A 131 15.54 -3.07 -0.12
CA SER A 131 15.15 -3.76 -1.36
C SER A 131 16.26 -3.70 -2.43
N GLY A 132 17.01 -2.60 -2.49
CA GLY A 132 18.23 -2.48 -3.28
C GLY A 132 18.06 -2.60 -4.81
N ARG A 133 16.82 -2.55 -5.32
CA ARG A 133 16.56 -2.56 -6.76
C ARG A 133 17.14 -1.29 -7.38
N HIS A 134 17.63 -1.36 -8.62
CA HIS A 134 18.25 -0.21 -9.29
C HIS A 134 17.35 1.05 -9.25
N LYS A 135 16.05 0.88 -9.55
CA LYS A 135 15.03 1.92 -9.47
C LYS A 135 14.83 2.50 -8.06
N ASP A 136 15.02 1.69 -7.02
CA ASP A 136 14.86 2.11 -5.62
C ASP A 136 16.05 2.95 -5.15
N LEU A 137 17.26 2.60 -5.60
CA LEU A 137 18.47 3.39 -5.32
C LEU A 137 18.38 4.77 -5.99
N GLU A 138 17.93 4.81 -7.25
CA GLU A 138 17.66 6.07 -7.97
C GLU A 138 16.63 6.95 -7.24
N ASP A 139 15.55 6.34 -6.73
CA ASP A 139 14.53 7.09 -5.97
C ASP A 139 15.13 7.71 -4.70
N ILE A 140 16.02 7.00 -3.99
CA ILE A 140 16.66 7.53 -2.77
C ILE A 140 17.49 8.77 -3.07
N GLU A 141 18.22 8.78 -4.18
CA GLU A 141 19.08 9.90 -4.59
C GLU A 141 18.29 11.17 -4.91
N ASN A 142 17.05 11.03 -5.36
CA ASN A 142 16.19 12.15 -5.76
C ASN A 142 15.20 12.60 -4.68
N LEU A 143 14.98 11.79 -3.64
CA LEU A 143 14.11 12.13 -2.51
C LEU A 143 14.82 13.07 -1.52
N PRO A 144 14.10 14.06 -0.94
CA PRO A 144 14.67 15.08 -0.04
C PRO A 144 15.27 14.51 1.25
#